data_AF-A0A848E6U0-F1
#
_entry.id   AF-A0A848E6U0-F1
#
_cell.length_a   1.000
_cell.length_b   1.000
_cell.length_c   1.000
_cell.angle_alpha   90.00
_cell.angle_beta   90.00
_cell.angle_gamma   90.00
#
_symmetry.space_group_name_H-M   'P 1'
#
loop_
_entity.id
_entity.type
_entity.pdbx_description
1 polymer ?
#
loop_
_entity_poly.entity_id
_entity_poly.type
_entity_poly.pdbx_seq_one_letter_code
_entity_poly.pdbx_strand_id
1 'polypeptide(L)'
;MRKAQVGAITAVLLTGITVGVASVVYVWGQPILDKRDTGDQLDEVEGLVLDIQSEVNRVSQAGTGATSSVPVQIESDEYSVNIVELNASSDYIDVVVEGGEFPYPEGSWTLLSGEGMRNLSISGGDYVLEGQDSGSVILARPESGITTYRIEFRNVFSDGDDVPLEKTDLISTGSTVTGSGSVYLENAGTQVSRGSSGLTVSSGQTLARELSKIEVEMR
;
A
#
# COMPACT_ATOMS: atom_id res chain seq x y z
N MET A 1 -27.65 30.93 -86.05
CA MET A 1 -28.60 30.16 -85.22
C MET A 1 -27.83 29.69 -83.98
N ARG A 2 -28.08 30.26 -82.78
CA ARG A 2 -28.90 29.69 -81.66
C ARG A 2 -28.41 28.29 -81.24
N LYS A 3 -28.05 27.92 -79.99
CA LYS A 3 -28.10 28.41 -78.58
C LYS A 3 -27.05 27.56 -77.80
N ALA A 4 -26.11 28.07 -77.00
CA ALA A 4 -26.16 28.43 -75.57
C ALA A 4 -26.49 27.29 -74.56
N GLN A 5 -25.52 26.92 -73.70
CA GLN A 5 -25.61 26.47 -72.27
C GLN A 5 -24.17 26.10 -71.81
N VAL A 6 -23.41 26.85 -70.99
CA VAL A 6 -23.52 27.36 -69.59
C VAL A 6 -23.01 26.36 -68.53
N GLY A 7 -22.09 26.84 -67.67
CA GLY A 7 -21.69 26.26 -66.37
C GLY A 7 -20.17 26.23 -66.19
N ALA A 8 -19.44 27.29 -65.81
CA ALA A 8 -19.43 28.14 -64.61
C ALA A 8 -18.51 27.63 -63.46
N ILE A 9 -17.71 28.57 -62.93
CA ILE A 9 -17.08 28.66 -61.58
C ILE A 9 -15.79 27.82 -61.36
N THR A 10 -14.58 28.38 -61.43
CA THR A 10 -13.81 29.13 -60.38
C THR A 10 -13.51 28.26 -59.14
N ALA A 11 -12.25 27.91 -58.85
CA ALA A 11 -11.47 28.67 -57.87
C ALA A 11 -9.95 28.51 -58.02
N VAL A 12 -9.29 29.65 -57.91
CA VAL A 12 -7.86 29.85 -57.61
C VAL A 12 -7.62 29.50 -56.14
N LEU A 13 -6.50 28.85 -55.80
CA LEU A 13 -5.65 29.26 -54.67
C LEU A 13 -4.26 28.62 -54.71
N LEU A 14 -3.30 29.50 -54.48
CA LEU A 14 -1.85 29.42 -54.55
C LEU A 14 -1.27 29.03 -53.18
N THR A 15 -0.03 28.53 -53.19
CA THR A 15 0.99 28.55 -52.11
C THR A 15 0.76 27.65 -50.89
N GLY A 16 1.65 26.68 -50.66
CA GLY A 16 2.75 26.78 -49.67
C GLY A 16 2.56 25.60 -48.69
N ILE A 17 3.54 24.96 -48.05
CA ILE A 17 4.85 25.34 -47.51
C ILE A 17 5.66 24.03 -47.36
N THR A 18 6.97 24.19 -47.37
CA THR A 18 8.06 23.25 -47.12
C THR A 18 8.05 22.56 -45.74
N VAL A 19 8.90 21.53 -45.64
CA VAL A 19 9.56 20.94 -44.46
C VAL A 19 8.94 19.67 -43.86
N GLY A 20 9.65 18.57 -44.13
CA GLY A 20 10.24 17.71 -43.10
C GLY A 20 9.29 16.77 -42.36
N VAL A 21 9.34 15.48 -42.70
CA VAL A 21 8.90 14.45 -41.77
C VAL A 21 9.95 13.34 -41.71
N ALA A 22 10.57 13.30 -40.54
CA ALA A 22 11.24 12.19 -39.87
C ALA A 22 12.32 11.45 -40.67
N SER A 23 13.58 11.81 -40.36
CA SER A 23 14.60 10.79 -40.14
C SER A 23 13.97 9.64 -39.34
N VAL A 24 13.90 8.46 -39.95
CA VAL A 24 13.59 7.24 -39.22
C VAL A 24 14.75 7.03 -38.25
N VAL A 25 14.61 7.56 -37.04
CA VAL A 25 15.47 7.14 -35.94
C VAL A 25 15.03 5.72 -35.66
N TYR A 26 15.78 4.78 -36.23
CA TYR A 26 15.80 3.41 -35.77
C TYR A 26 16.31 3.46 -34.33
N VAL A 27 15.41 3.58 -33.35
CA VAL A 27 15.74 3.39 -31.94
C VAL A 27 15.93 1.89 -31.75
N TRP A 28 17.16 1.44 -31.94
CA TRP A 28 17.63 0.21 -31.33
C TRP A 28 18.06 0.53 -29.91
N GLY A 29 17.43 -0.12 -28.93
CA GLY A 29 17.97 -0.33 -27.59
C GLY A 29 17.62 0.72 -26.55
N GLN A 30 16.48 0.53 -25.88
CA GLN A 30 16.57 0.40 -24.43
C GLN A 30 16.58 -1.10 -24.13
N PRO A 31 17.46 -1.58 -23.24
CA PRO A 31 17.56 -2.99 -22.96
C PRO A 31 16.23 -3.47 -22.38
N ILE A 32 15.77 -4.65 -22.83
CA ILE A 32 14.64 -5.37 -22.21
C ILE A 32 15.02 -5.85 -20.79
N LEU A 33 16.28 -5.64 -20.37
CA LEU A 33 16.75 -5.87 -19.00
C LEU A 33 16.12 -4.86 -18.03
N ASP A 34 16.08 -3.55 -18.35
CA ASP A 34 15.49 -2.54 -17.46
C ASP A 34 14.07 -2.90 -17.01
N LYS A 35 13.22 -3.41 -17.92
CA LYS A 35 11.84 -3.78 -17.55
C LYS A 35 11.71 -5.07 -16.75
N ARG A 36 12.71 -5.97 -16.79
CA ARG A 36 12.74 -7.18 -15.95
C ARG A 36 13.36 -6.86 -14.60
N ASP A 37 14.43 -6.06 -14.60
CA ASP A 37 15.11 -5.61 -13.39
C ASP A 37 14.20 -4.68 -12.56
N THR A 38 13.49 -3.72 -13.15
CA THR A 38 12.50 -2.89 -12.43
C THR A 38 11.35 -3.72 -11.85
N GLY A 39 10.95 -4.82 -12.51
CA GLY A 39 9.95 -5.76 -12.00
C GLY A 39 10.47 -6.54 -10.78
N ASP A 40 11.66 -7.11 -10.90
CA ASP A 40 12.31 -7.87 -9.83
C ASP A 40 12.66 -6.98 -8.62
N GLN A 41 12.92 -5.68 -8.83
CA GLN A 41 13.22 -4.71 -7.77
C GLN A 41 11.96 -4.16 -7.07
N LEU A 42 10.86 -3.95 -7.80
CA LEU A 42 9.57 -3.65 -7.18
C LEU A 42 9.08 -4.81 -6.32
N ASP A 43 9.31 -6.04 -6.79
CA ASP A 43 9.03 -7.26 -6.02
C ASP A 43 9.82 -7.31 -4.71
N GLU A 44 11.01 -6.71 -4.63
CA GLU A 44 11.80 -6.59 -3.40
C GLU A 44 11.14 -5.63 -2.40
N VAL A 45 10.70 -4.45 -2.86
CA VAL A 45 9.97 -3.49 -2.03
C VAL A 45 8.70 -4.12 -1.47
N GLU A 46 7.92 -4.76 -2.33
CA GLU A 46 6.66 -5.41 -1.94
C GLU A 46 6.91 -6.63 -1.06
N GLY A 47 7.99 -7.37 -1.31
CA GLY A 47 8.49 -8.46 -0.48
C GLY A 47 8.79 -8.00 0.95
N LEU A 48 9.52 -6.89 1.12
CA LEU A 48 9.79 -6.31 2.44
C LEU A 48 8.48 -5.98 3.19
N VAL A 49 7.53 -5.33 2.52
CA VAL A 49 6.25 -4.95 3.13
C VAL A 49 5.42 -6.18 3.50
N LEU A 50 5.41 -7.20 2.64
CA LEU A 50 4.78 -8.50 2.90
C LEU A 50 5.45 -9.23 4.07
N ASP A 51 6.77 -9.20 4.15
CA ASP A 51 7.54 -9.83 5.23
C ASP A 51 7.23 -9.19 6.58
N ILE A 52 7.19 -7.85 6.65
CA ILE A 52 6.77 -7.14 7.87
C ILE A 52 5.34 -7.55 8.27
N GLN A 53 4.39 -7.53 7.32
CA GLN A 53 3.00 -7.92 7.61
C GLN A 53 2.91 -9.36 8.12
N SER A 54 3.57 -10.29 7.41
CA SER A 54 3.60 -11.72 7.73
C SER A 54 4.20 -11.97 9.10
N GLU A 55 5.33 -11.34 9.42
CA GLU A 55 6.00 -11.50 10.70
C GLU A 55 5.22 -10.90 11.87
N VAL A 56 4.52 -9.77 11.68
CA VAL A 56 3.60 -9.25 12.71
C VAL A 56 2.45 -10.23 12.96
N ASN A 57 1.81 -10.74 11.90
CA ASN A 57 0.73 -11.73 12.04
C ASN A 57 1.22 -13.03 12.69
N ARG A 58 2.43 -13.48 12.34
CA ARG A 58 3.04 -14.67 12.93
C ARG A 58 3.33 -14.45 14.42
N VAL A 59 3.92 -13.32 14.79
CA VAL A 59 4.24 -12.98 16.18
C VAL A 59 2.96 -12.80 17.00
N SER A 60 1.90 -12.21 16.44
CA SER A 60 0.62 -12.03 17.15
C SER A 60 -0.06 -13.36 17.48
N GLN A 61 0.06 -14.36 16.59
CA GLN A 61 -0.52 -15.69 16.78
C GLN A 61 0.38 -16.66 17.58
N ALA A 62 1.69 -16.38 17.67
CA ALA A 62 2.64 -17.26 18.35
C ALA A 62 2.56 -17.21 19.89
N GLY A 63 1.90 -16.21 20.46
CA GLY A 63 1.70 -16.03 21.90
C GLY A 63 2.81 -15.22 22.59
N THR A 64 2.62 -14.94 23.88
CA THR A 64 3.45 -14.02 24.67
C THR A 64 4.93 -14.40 24.67
N GLY A 65 5.80 -13.42 24.47
CA GLY A 65 7.26 -13.57 24.44
C GLY A 65 7.80 -14.08 23.09
N ALA A 66 6.94 -14.33 22.11
CA ALA A 66 7.37 -14.56 20.73
C ALA A 66 8.04 -13.30 20.18
N THR A 67 9.17 -13.47 19.50
CA THR A 67 9.93 -12.36 18.92
C THR A 67 10.20 -12.58 17.43
N SER A 68 10.43 -11.48 16.72
CA SER A 68 10.94 -11.47 15.35
C SER A 68 11.77 -10.22 15.07
N SER A 69 12.56 -10.28 14.00
CA SER A 69 13.31 -9.15 13.48
C SER A 69 13.27 -9.20 11.96
N VAL A 70 12.73 -8.15 11.34
CA VAL A 70 12.68 -8.00 9.89
C VAL A 70 13.70 -6.96 9.47
N PRO A 71 14.73 -7.32 8.68
CA PRO A 71 15.68 -6.34 8.18
C PRO A 71 14.99 -5.39 7.18
N VAL A 72 15.20 -4.09 7.36
CA VAL A 72 14.76 -3.04 6.43
C VAL A 72 15.95 -2.71 5.55
N GLN A 73 16.01 -3.36 4.40
CA GLN A 73 17.02 -3.12 3.39
C GLN A 73 16.42 -3.47 2.03
N ILE A 74 16.75 -2.67 1.03
CA ILE A 74 16.42 -2.92 -0.37
C ILE A 74 17.74 -2.82 -1.13
N GLU A 75 18.12 -3.88 -1.83
CA GLU A 75 19.31 -3.98 -2.66
C GLU A 75 19.01 -3.55 -4.10
N SER A 76 18.37 -2.38 -4.26
CA SER A 76 18.01 -1.77 -5.55
C SER A 76 18.79 -0.47 -5.77
N ASP A 77 19.14 -0.20 -7.03
CA ASP A 77 19.68 1.08 -7.49
C ASP A 77 18.59 2.08 -7.92
N GLU A 78 17.36 1.62 -8.10
CA GLU A 78 16.18 2.41 -8.49
C GLU A 78 15.34 2.84 -7.29
N TYR A 79 15.21 1.98 -6.28
CA TYR A 79 14.37 2.17 -5.10
C TYR A 79 15.21 2.25 -3.83
N SER A 80 14.78 3.11 -2.90
CA SER A 80 15.36 3.17 -1.57
C SER A 80 14.30 3.37 -0.51
N VAL A 81 14.42 2.66 0.62
CA VAL A 81 13.60 2.97 1.79
C VAL A 81 14.04 4.31 2.33
N ASN A 82 13.14 5.29 2.30
CA ASN A 82 13.39 6.58 2.91
C ASN A 82 13.13 6.48 4.42
N ILE A 83 11.94 6.03 4.80
CA ILE A 83 11.49 6.03 6.19
C ILE A 83 10.51 4.89 6.46
N VAL A 84 10.67 4.21 7.60
CA VAL A 84 9.67 3.28 8.17
C VAL A 84 9.16 3.87 9.46
N GLU A 85 7.85 4.14 9.53
CA GLU A 85 7.19 4.80 10.65
C GLU A 85 6.03 3.96 11.17
N LEU A 86 5.89 3.91 12.50
CA LEU A 86 4.77 3.27 13.16
C LEU A 86 3.80 4.33 13.69
N ASN A 87 2.53 4.15 13.38
CA ASN A 87 1.44 4.84 14.06
C ASN A 87 0.70 3.85 14.97
N ALA A 88 1.12 3.82 16.24
CA ALA A 88 0.49 3.00 17.28
C ALA A 88 -0.96 3.42 17.62
N SER A 89 -1.37 4.66 17.29
CA SER A 89 -2.74 5.11 17.61
C SER A 89 -3.80 4.55 16.65
N SER A 90 -3.39 4.16 15.45
CA SER A 90 -4.25 3.63 14.40
C SER A 90 -3.81 2.24 13.94
N ASP A 91 -2.81 1.64 14.59
CA ASP A 91 -2.28 0.31 14.30
C ASP A 91 -1.85 0.12 12.85
N TYR A 92 -1.02 1.04 12.34
CA TYR A 92 -0.40 0.88 11.02
C TYR A 92 1.09 1.18 11.02
N ILE A 93 1.80 0.55 10.08
CA ILE A 93 3.21 0.81 9.75
C ILE A 93 3.25 1.34 8.33
N ASP A 94 3.83 2.53 8.15
CA ASP A 94 4.10 3.11 6.83
C ASP A 94 5.57 2.84 6.46
N VAL A 95 5.78 2.29 5.27
CA VAL A 95 7.08 2.12 4.61
C VAL A 95 7.09 3.07 3.42
N VAL A 96 7.87 4.13 3.51
CA VAL A 96 7.98 5.16 2.47
C VAL A 96 9.23 4.88 1.65
N VAL A 97 9.01 4.69 0.35
CA VAL A 97 10.04 4.36 -0.62
C VAL A 97 10.16 5.53 -1.60
N GLU A 98 11.39 5.92 -1.88
CA GLU A 98 11.72 6.92 -2.88
C GLU A 98 12.36 6.25 -4.10
N GLY A 99 11.99 6.72 -5.29
CA GLY A 99 12.56 6.27 -6.55
C GLY A 99 11.64 5.34 -7.35
N GLY A 100 12.04 5.12 -8.60
CA GLY A 100 11.36 4.28 -9.59
C GLY A 100 9.97 4.72 -10.04
N GLU A 101 9.43 3.96 -11.00
CA GLU A 101 8.04 4.07 -11.45
C GLU A 101 7.21 2.96 -10.79
N PHE A 102 6.11 3.33 -10.14
CA PHE A 102 5.21 2.37 -9.50
C PHE A 102 3.99 2.13 -10.39
N PRO A 103 3.50 0.88 -10.53
CA PRO A 103 2.37 0.53 -11.40
C PRO A 103 1.01 0.99 -10.84
N TYR A 104 1.00 1.76 -9.75
CA TYR A 104 -0.19 2.18 -9.02
C TYR A 104 -0.64 3.59 -9.43
N PRO A 105 -1.95 3.89 -9.41
CA PRO A 105 -2.46 5.22 -9.71
C PRO A 105 -1.97 6.27 -8.71
N GLU A 106 -1.41 7.37 -9.23
CA GLU A 106 -0.94 8.50 -8.42
C GLU A 106 -2.06 9.11 -7.57
N GLY A 107 -1.71 9.43 -6.32
CA GLY A 107 -2.55 10.18 -5.39
C GLY A 107 -3.67 9.37 -4.74
N SER A 108 -3.91 8.12 -5.13
CA SER A 108 -4.93 7.25 -4.55
C SER A 108 -4.36 5.99 -3.92
N TRP A 109 -4.99 5.55 -2.83
CA TRP A 109 -4.67 4.27 -2.20
C TRP A 109 -5.12 3.10 -3.08
N THR A 110 -4.22 2.13 -3.27
CA THR A 110 -4.46 0.87 -3.96
C THR A 110 -4.31 -0.27 -2.96
N LEU A 111 -5.27 -1.20 -2.91
CA LEU A 111 -5.20 -2.38 -2.04
C LEU A 111 -4.32 -3.45 -2.70
N LEU A 112 -3.26 -3.85 -2.02
CA LEU A 112 -2.33 -4.90 -2.48
C LEU A 112 -2.61 -6.25 -1.80
N SER A 113 -3.06 -6.22 -0.55
CA SER A 113 -3.39 -7.41 0.25
C SER A 113 -4.65 -7.17 1.09
N GLY A 114 -5.51 -8.18 1.18
CA GLY A 114 -6.86 -8.14 1.78
C GLY A 114 -7.98 -8.06 0.73
N GLU A 115 -9.23 -8.14 1.17
CA GLU A 115 -10.41 -8.18 0.29
C GLU A 115 -11.12 -6.81 0.17
N GLY A 116 -10.91 -5.91 1.15
CA GLY A 116 -11.53 -4.60 1.14
C GLY A 116 -10.85 -3.58 2.03
N MET A 117 -11.26 -2.32 1.88
CA MET A 117 -10.71 -1.20 2.64
C MET A 117 -11.48 -0.88 3.92
N ARG A 118 -12.46 -1.68 4.35
CA ARG A 118 -13.30 -1.36 5.53
C ARG A 118 -12.49 -1.43 6.84
N ASN A 119 -12.88 -0.59 7.80
CA ASN A 119 -12.26 -0.49 9.13
C ASN A 119 -10.76 -0.14 9.08
N LEU A 120 -10.42 0.83 8.22
CA LEU A 120 -9.08 1.39 8.14
C LEU A 120 -9.12 2.87 8.51
N SER A 121 -7.98 3.43 8.88
CA SER A 121 -7.73 4.82 9.23
C SER A 121 -8.07 5.79 8.09
N ILE A 122 -8.00 5.30 6.86
CA ILE A 122 -8.31 6.02 5.62
C ILE A 122 -9.75 5.80 5.15
N SER A 123 -10.53 4.99 5.85
CA SER A 123 -11.88 4.57 5.45
C SER A 123 -12.85 4.57 6.64
N GLY A 124 -14.08 4.09 6.42
CA GLY A 124 -15.07 3.93 7.47
C GLY A 124 -15.29 2.47 7.87
N GLY A 125 -16.13 2.29 8.88
CA GLY A 125 -16.56 0.98 9.39
C GLY A 125 -15.81 0.56 10.65
N ASP A 126 -16.43 -0.32 11.44
CA ASP A 126 -15.99 -0.62 12.81
C ASP A 126 -15.15 -1.90 12.93
N TYR A 127 -15.34 -2.85 12.01
CA TYR A 127 -14.67 -4.15 11.96
C TYR A 127 -14.84 -4.76 10.56
N VAL A 128 -14.16 -5.85 10.24
CA VAL A 128 -14.46 -6.76 9.12
C VAL A 128 -14.98 -8.10 9.63
N LEU A 129 -15.52 -8.96 8.77
CA LEU A 129 -16.05 -10.27 9.19
C LEU A 129 -15.00 -11.37 8.98
N GLU A 130 -14.83 -12.23 9.97
CA GLU A 130 -13.98 -13.42 9.86
C GLU A 130 -14.42 -14.29 8.67
N GLY A 131 -13.45 -14.78 7.91
CA GLY A 131 -13.68 -15.59 6.71
C GLY A 131 -14.15 -14.81 5.47
N GLN A 132 -14.45 -13.51 5.61
CA GLN A 132 -14.74 -12.63 4.47
C GLN A 132 -13.61 -11.66 4.15
N ASP A 133 -12.77 -11.34 5.14
CA ASP A 133 -11.64 -10.44 4.97
C ASP A 133 -10.53 -10.77 5.98
N SER A 134 -9.37 -10.13 5.84
CA SER A 134 -8.18 -10.34 6.68
C SER A 134 -8.09 -9.34 7.84
N GLY A 135 -7.43 -9.72 8.94
CA GLY A 135 -7.15 -8.82 10.07
C GLY A 135 -6.06 -7.76 9.81
N SER A 136 -5.37 -7.87 8.68
CA SER A 136 -4.40 -6.87 8.21
C SER A 136 -4.46 -6.70 6.70
N VAL A 137 -4.12 -5.51 6.22
CA VAL A 137 -4.08 -5.17 4.79
C VAL A 137 -2.75 -4.51 4.43
N ILE A 138 -2.43 -4.55 3.14
CA ILE A 138 -1.38 -3.73 2.56
C ILE A 138 -2.01 -2.79 1.54
N LEU A 139 -1.66 -1.51 1.63
CA LEU A 139 -2.05 -0.48 0.68
C LEU A 139 -0.80 0.19 0.10
N ALA A 140 -0.87 0.67 -1.13
CA ALA A 140 0.15 1.54 -1.72
C ALA A 140 -0.46 2.84 -2.24
N ARG A 141 0.27 3.95 -2.06
CA ARG A 141 -0.09 5.27 -2.58
C ARG A 141 1.15 5.98 -3.11
N PRO A 142 1.36 6.00 -4.43
CA PRO A 142 2.39 6.83 -5.05
C PRO A 142 1.97 8.30 -5.06
N GLU A 143 2.93 9.19 -4.81
CA GLU A 143 2.80 10.64 -4.86
C GLU A 143 4.16 11.25 -5.23
N SER A 144 4.28 11.79 -6.45
CA SER A 144 5.45 12.57 -6.89
C SER A 144 6.81 11.87 -6.73
N GLY A 145 6.93 10.61 -7.16
CA GLY A 145 8.18 9.84 -7.09
C GLY A 145 8.48 9.23 -5.71
N ILE A 146 7.54 9.34 -4.77
CA ILE A 146 7.56 8.68 -3.47
C ILE A 146 6.35 7.75 -3.41
N THR A 147 6.51 6.53 -2.91
CA THR A 147 5.39 5.63 -2.63
C THR A 147 5.33 5.31 -1.15
N THR A 148 4.15 5.52 -0.56
CA THR A 148 3.86 5.05 0.79
C THR A 148 3.16 3.70 0.70
N TYR A 149 3.80 2.67 1.24
CA TYR A 149 3.17 1.40 1.54
C TYR A 149 2.67 1.43 2.98
N ARG A 150 1.41 1.08 3.21
CA ARG A 150 0.80 1.01 4.54
C ARG A 150 0.41 -0.41 4.86
N ILE A 151 0.94 -0.92 5.97
CA ILE A 151 0.51 -2.17 6.60
C ILE A 151 -0.42 -1.78 7.75
N GLU A 152 -1.71 -2.06 7.63
CA GLU A 152 -2.68 -1.64 8.64
C GLU A 152 -3.44 -2.83 9.24
N PHE A 153 -3.55 -2.85 10.56
CA PHE A 153 -4.23 -3.87 11.34
C PHE A 153 -5.59 -3.36 11.80
N ARG A 154 -6.62 -4.21 11.68
CA ARG A 154 -8.02 -3.82 11.88
C ARG A 154 -8.77 -4.85 12.71
N ASN A 155 -9.95 -4.46 13.21
CA ASN A 155 -10.77 -5.37 13.99
C ASN A 155 -11.41 -6.42 13.08
N VAL A 156 -11.30 -7.69 13.46
CA VAL A 156 -12.01 -8.81 12.84
C VAL A 156 -13.10 -9.25 13.79
N PHE A 157 -14.32 -9.39 13.26
CA PHE A 157 -15.47 -9.87 14.01
C PHE A 157 -15.74 -11.33 13.70
N SER A 158 -15.83 -12.14 14.75
CA SER A 158 -16.32 -13.51 14.68
C SER A 158 -17.64 -13.64 15.44
N ASP A 159 -18.59 -14.36 14.83
CA ASP A 159 -19.89 -14.61 15.44
C ASP A 159 -19.84 -15.89 16.28
N GLY A 160 -20.39 -15.83 17.49
CA GLY A 160 -20.46 -16.97 18.40
C GLY A 160 -19.36 -17.06 19.46
N ASP A 161 -18.37 -16.17 19.43
CA ASP A 161 -17.31 -16.10 20.44
C ASP A 161 -17.69 -15.22 21.64
N ASP A 162 -17.13 -15.55 22.82
CA ASP A 162 -17.29 -14.72 24.04
C ASP A 162 -16.64 -13.34 23.88
N VAL A 163 -15.59 -13.27 23.05
CA VAL A 163 -14.91 -12.04 22.66
C VAL A 163 -15.05 -11.90 21.14
N PRO A 164 -16.06 -11.17 20.65
CA PRO A 164 -16.44 -11.23 19.24
C PRO A 164 -15.54 -10.40 18.33
N LEU A 165 -14.57 -9.65 18.87
CA LEU A 165 -13.63 -8.85 18.09
C LEU A 165 -12.20 -9.23 18.45
N GLU A 166 -11.37 -9.39 17.43
CA GLU A 166 -9.92 -9.55 17.57
C GLU A 166 -9.20 -8.46 16.79
N LYS A 167 -8.08 -7.98 17.32
CA LYS A 167 -7.22 -7.02 16.61
C LYS A 167 -5.76 -7.17 17.06
N THR A 168 -4.83 -7.04 16.12
CA THR A 168 -3.41 -6.78 16.44
C THR A 168 -3.24 -5.31 16.85
N ASP A 169 -2.78 -5.09 18.08
CA ASP A 169 -2.57 -3.77 18.71
C ASP A 169 -1.08 -3.47 18.70
N LEU A 170 -0.65 -2.45 17.97
CA LEU A 170 0.76 -2.10 17.84
C LEU A 170 1.16 -1.11 18.93
N ILE A 171 2.22 -1.44 19.67
CA ILE A 171 2.79 -0.62 20.73
C ILE A 171 4.17 -0.14 20.30
N SER A 172 4.32 1.16 20.12
CA SER A 172 5.64 1.75 19.85
C SER A 172 6.47 1.77 21.12
N THR A 173 7.64 1.15 21.10
CA THR A 173 8.65 1.23 22.18
C THR A 173 9.87 2.08 21.79
N GLY A 174 9.91 2.60 20.57
CA GLY A 174 11.05 3.34 20.03
C GLY A 174 10.80 4.00 18.68
N SER A 175 11.87 4.61 18.15
CA SER A 175 11.93 5.52 17.01
C SER A 175 11.52 4.92 15.66
N THR A 176 11.43 5.80 14.67
CA THR A 176 11.37 5.54 13.21
C THR A 176 12.72 5.06 12.66
N VAL A 177 12.71 4.21 11.62
CA VAL A 177 13.92 3.88 10.82
C VAL A 177 14.01 4.80 9.60
N THR A 178 15.22 5.29 9.30
CA THR A 178 15.51 6.08 8.09
C THR A 178 16.62 5.40 7.29
N GLY A 179 16.41 5.14 6.01
CA GLY A 179 17.33 4.35 5.21
C GLY A 179 17.24 2.86 5.56
N SER A 180 18.34 2.28 6.04
CA SER A 180 18.41 0.87 6.43
C SER A 180 18.30 0.69 7.95
N GLY A 181 17.76 -0.47 8.35
CA GLY A 181 17.53 -0.77 9.76
C GLY A 181 16.88 -2.14 9.97
N SER A 182 16.12 -2.28 11.05
CA SER A 182 15.32 -3.47 11.33
C SER A 182 14.08 -3.13 12.14
N VAL A 183 12.99 -3.83 11.85
CA VAL A 183 11.75 -3.83 12.64
C VAL A 183 11.79 -5.03 13.58
N TYR A 184 11.96 -4.77 14.87
CA TYR A 184 11.89 -5.78 15.93
C TYR A 184 10.46 -5.87 16.46
N LEU A 185 10.00 -7.09 16.64
CA LEU A 185 8.64 -7.42 17.06
C LEU A 185 8.70 -8.29 18.30
N GLU A 186 7.89 -7.96 19.31
CA GLU A 186 7.68 -8.80 20.50
C GLU A 186 6.19 -8.88 20.85
N ASN A 187 5.68 -10.09 21.08
CA ASN A 187 4.33 -10.28 21.58
C ASN A 187 4.30 -10.02 23.10
N ALA A 188 3.74 -8.89 23.51
CA ALA A 188 3.58 -8.51 24.92
C ALA A 188 2.39 -9.18 25.61
N GLY A 189 1.66 -10.04 24.88
CA GLY A 189 0.51 -10.81 25.35
C GLY A 189 -0.82 -10.27 24.83
N THR A 190 -1.91 -10.87 25.32
CA THR A 190 -3.26 -10.48 24.93
C THR A 190 -3.95 -9.66 26.02
N GLN A 191 -4.77 -8.70 25.62
CA GLN A 191 -5.65 -7.95 26.51
C GLN A 191 -7.09 -8.04 26.02
N VAL A 192 -7.99 -8.50 26.88
CA VAL A 192 -9.42 -8.43 26.60
C VAL A 192 -10.02 -7.17 27.19
N SER A 193 -10.59 -6.34 26.33
CA SER A 193 -11.29 -5.10 26.69
C SER A 193 -12.80 -5.33 26.65
N ARG A 194 -13.49 -5.09 27.77
CA ARG A 194 -14.93 -5.32 27.95
C ARG A 194 -15.62 -4.09 28.56
N GLY A 195 -16.96 -4.03 28.43
CA GLY A 195 -17.75 -2.93 29.00
C GLY A 195 -17.28 -1.58 28.48
N SER A 196 -17.02 -0.61 29.38
CA SER A 196 -16.58 0.74 29.00
C SER A 196 -15.20 0.82 28.32
N SER A 197 -14.44 -0.29 28.31
CA SER A 197 -13.15 -0.38 27.59
C SER A 197 -13.26 -1.08 26.24
N GLY A 198 -14.43 -1.66 25.91
CA GLY A 198 -14.67 -2.31 24.62
C GLY A 198 -14.79 -1.32 23.47
N LEU A 199 -14.97 -1.85 22.25
CA LEU A 199 -15.18 -1.04 21.06
C LEU A 199 -16.66 -0.66 20.94
N THR A 200 -16.99 0.63 21.01
CA THR A 200 -18.33 1.11 20.67
C THR A 200 -18.44 1.26 19.17
N VAL A 201 -19.23 0.40 18.55
CA VAL A 201 -19.46 0.40 17.09
C VAL A 201 -20.52 1.42 16.71
N SER A 202 -20.63 1.74 15.43
CA SER A 202 -21.56 2.74 14.87
C SER A 202 -23.04 2.51 15.22
N SER A 203 -23.45 1.27 15.54
CA SER A 203 -24.81 0.95 16.02
C SER A 203 -25.08 1.42 17.46
N GLY A 204 -24.06 1.89 18.19
CA GLY A 204 -24.13 2.27 19.60
C GLY A 204 -23.90 1.11 20.57
N GLN A 205 -23.74 -0.12 20.07
CA GLN A 205 -23.37 -1.27 20.90
C GLN A 205 -21.88 -1.21 21.25
N THR A 206 -21.53 -1.57 22.49
CA THR A 206 -20.14 -1.79 22.88
C THR A 206 -19.82 -3.28 22.87
N LEU A 207 -18.88 -3.68 22.02
CA LEU A 207 -18.42 -5.06 21.85
C LEU A 207 -17.14 -5.30 22.63
N ALA A 208 -17.01 -6.49 23.20
CA ALA A 208 -15.75 -6.93 23.78
C ALA A 208 -14.72 -7.16 22.66
N ARG A 209 -13.45 -6.92 22.97
CA ARG A 209 -12.35 -7.05 22.00
C ARG A 209 -11.11 -7.65 22.63
N GLU A 210 -10.54 -8.66 22.00
CA GLU A 210 -9.21 -9.19 22.29
C GLU A 210 -8.17 -8.43 21.46
N LEU A 211 -7.14 -7.96 22.14
CA LEU A 211 -6.03 -7.22 21.56
C LEU A 211 -4.75 -8.03 21.71
N SER A 212 -4.18 -8.47 20.60
CA SER A 212 -2.84 -9.06 20.57
C SER A 212 -1.82 -7.95 20.53
N LYS A 213 -1.13 -7.70 21.65
CA LYS A 213 -0.23 -6.57 21.81
C LYS A 213 1.14 -6.90 21.25
N ILE A 214 1.55 -6.15 20.24
CA ILE A 214 2.84 -6.29 19.61
C ILE A 214 3.66 -5.04 19.90
N GLU A 215 4.69 -5.20 20.72
CA GLU A 215 5.72 -4.19 20.87
C GLU A 215 6.58 -4.16 19.60
N VAL A 216 6.71 -2.98 19.04
CA VAL A 216 7.44 -2.72 17.80
C VAL A 216 8.53 -1.70 18.11
N GLU A 217 9.77 -2.12 17.88
CA GLU A 217 10.95 -1.28 18.01
C GLU A 217 11.66 -1.20 16.66
N MET A 218 11.94 0.01 16.17
CA MET A 218 12.68 0.20 14.93
C MET A 218 14.08 0.70 15.25
N ARG A 219 15.10 0.07 14.66
CA ARG A 219 16.52 0.34 14.92
C ARG A 219 17.33 0.47 13.63
#